data_AF-A0A9D8EXF3-F1
#
_entry.id   AF-A0A9D8EXF3-F1
#
_cell.length_a   1.000
_cell.length_b   1.000
_cell.length_c   1.000
_cell.angle_alpha   90.00
_cell.angle_beta   90.00
_cell.angle_gamma   90.00
#
_symmetry.space_group_name_H-M   'P 1'
#
loop_
_entity.id
_entity.type
_entity.pdbx_description
1 polymer ?
#
loop_
_entity_poly.entity_id
_entity_poly.type
_entity_poly.pdbx_seq_one_letter_code
_entity_poly.pdbx_strand_id
1 'polypeptide(L)'
;MEPVTTETRITAKDLHPELWNIFDEYVHGFIDRRGFLDRAGKYAVGGLTAAGILDLMNPKFAEAQLVPTDDKRITTEWVEIDSPKGYGKIRTYIVKPANATGKLPGVLVIHENRGLNP
;
A
#
# COMPACT_ATOMS: atom_id res chain seq x y z
N MET A 1 9.69 20.16 -25.45
CA MET A 1 9.04 19.30 -24.45
C MET A 1 8.31 18.26 -25.27
N GLU A 2 8.87 17.05 -25.36
CA GLU A 2 8.24 15.93 -26.07
C GLU A 2 6.85 15.67 -25.45
N PRO A 3 5.81 15.41 -26.26
CA PRO A 3 4.49 15.08 -25.71
C PRO A 3 4.61 13.75 -24.96
N VAL A 4 4.26 13.75 -23.67
CA VAL A 4 4.05 12.52 -22.91
C VAL A 4 2.89 11.79 -23.58
N THR A 5 3.18 10.74 -24.34
CA THR A 5 2.17 9.80 -24.82
C THR A 5 1.50 9.19 -23.58
N THR A 6 0.24 9.52 -23.36
CA THR A 6 -0.57 8.89 -22.32
C THR A 6 -0.82 7.44 -22.73
N GLU A 7 0.12 6.54 -22.46
CA GLU A 7 -0.15 5.11 -22.54
C GLU A 7 -1.28 4.80 -21.56
N THR A 8 -2.35 4.18 -22.06
CA THR A 8 -3.49 3.76 -21.24
C THR A 8 -3.01 2.69 -20.24
N ARG A 9 -2.67 3.12 -19.03
CA ARG A 9 -2.26 2.22 -17.94
C ARG A 9 -3.47 1.39 -17.49
N ILE A 10 -3.38 0.07 -17.62
CA ILE A 10 -4.34 -0.86 -17.03
C ILE A 10 -4.33 -0.67 -15.51
N THR A 11 -5.50 -0.46 -14.93
CA THR A 11 -5.69 -0.25 -13.49
C THR A 11 -6.38 -1.45 -12.85
N ALA A 12 -6.38 -1.48 -11.51
CA ALA A 12 -7.12 -2.46 -10.72
C ALA A 12 -8.61 -2.59 -11.14
N LYS A 13 -9.24 -1.51 -11.61
CA LYS A 13 -10.65 -1.50 -12.03
C LYS A 13 -10.89 -2.18 -13.37
N ASP A 14 -9.84 -2.33 -14.17
CA ASP A 14 -9.91 -2.93 -15.50
C ASP A 14 -9.75 -4.46 -15.47
N LEU A 15 -9.48 -5.03 -14.28
CA LEU A 15 -9.33 -6.46 -14.06
C LEU A 15 -10.68 -7.13 -13.76
N HIS A 16 -10.83 -8.36 -14.23
CA HIS A 16 -12.03 -9.16 -13.96
C HIS A 16 -12.18 -9.37 -12.44
N PRO A 17 -13.38 -9.19 -11.84
CA PRO A 17 -13.57 -9.26 -10.39
C PRO A 17 -13.04 -10.54 -9.73
N GLU A 18 -13.18 -11.68 -10.40
CA GLU A 18 -12.68 -12.97 -9.92
C GLU A 18 -11.16 -13.01 -9.70
N LEU A 19 -10.38 -12.19 -10.40
CA LEU A 19 -8.94 -12.08 -10.14
C LEU A 19 -8.66 -11.60 -8.70
N TRP A 20 -9.51 -10.76 -8.12
CA TRP A 20 -9.38 -10.32 -6.73
C TRP A 20 -9.58 -11.45 -5.74
N ASN A 21 -10.53 -12.35 -6.00
CA ASN A 21 -10.76 -13.53 -5.17
C ASN A 21 -9.55 -14.48 -5.24
N ILE A 22 -9.03 -14.73 -6.45
CA ILE A 22 -7.84 -15.56 -6.67
C ILE A 22 -6.61 -14.95 -6.00
N PHE A 23 -6.45 -13.63 -6.09
CA PHE A 23 -5.35 -12.90 -5.46
C PHE A 23 -5.46 -12.90 -3.93
N ASP A 24 -6.66 -12.74 -3.39
CA ASP A 24 -6.93 -12.85 -1.96
C ASP A 24 -6.50 -14.22 -1.41
N GLU A 25 -6.87 -15.30 -2.10
CA GLU A 25 -6.43 -16.65 -1.75
C GLU A 25 -4.91 -16.80 -1.78
N TYR A 26 -4.25 -16.18 -2.77
CA TYR A 26 -2.79 -16.22 -2.92
C TYR A 26 -2.07 -15.45 -1.80
N VAL A 27 -2.46 -14.20 -1.52
CA VAL A 27 -1.79 -13.37 -0.49
C VAL A 27 -2.05 -13.87 0.92
N HIS A 28 -3.13 -14.62 1.14
CA HIS A 28 -3.41 -15.31 2.41
C HIS A 28 -2.86 -16.74 2.46
N GLY A 29 -2.17 -17.20 1.41
CA GLY A 29 -1.47 -18.49 1.41
C GLY A 29 -2.35 -19.72 1.22
N PHE A 30 -3.61 -19.56 0.83
CA PHE A 30 -4.51 -20.68 0.50
C PHE A 30 -4.12 -21.37 -0.81
N ILE A 31 -3.53 -20.63 -1.75
CA ILE A 31 -2.92 -21.16 -2.98
C ILE A 31 -1.49 -20.69 -3.11
N ASP A 32 -0.64 -21.52 -3.72
CA ASP A 32 0.73 -21.14 -4.05
C ASP A 32 0.78 -20.28 -5.32
N ARG A 33 1.97 -19.75 -5.64
CA ARG A 33 2.17 -18.92 -6.83
C ARG A 33 1.75 -19.65 -8.11
N ARG A 34 1.93 -20.97 -8.19
CA ARG A 34 1.53 -21.75 -9.37
C ARG A 34 0.00 -21.83 -9.47
N GLY A 35 -0.68 -22.10 -8.36
CA GLY A 35 -2.14 -22.10 -8.27
C GLY A 35 -2.74 -20.74 -8.65
N PHE A 36 -2.09 -19.63 -8.28
CA PHE A 36 -2.47 -18.31 -8.77
C PHE A 36 -2.35 -18.23 -10.29
N LEU A 37 -1.17 -18.54 -10.85
CA LEU A 37 -0.92 -18.41 -12.29
C LEU A 37 -1.86 -19.30 -13.13
N ASP A 38 -2.12 -20.53 -12.68
CA ASP A 38 -3.01 -21.47 -13.35
C ASP A 38 -4.45 -20.96 -13.39
N ARG A 39 -4.94 -20.35 -12.31
CA ARG A 39 -6.30 -19.78 -12.23
C ARG A 39 -6.41 -18.45 -12.95
N ALA A 40 -5.44 -17.56 -12.78
CA ALA A 40 -5.39 -16.24 -13.41
C ALA A 40 -5.22 -16.33 -14.93
N GLY A 41 -4.61 -17.41 -15.45
CA GLY A 41 -4.45 -17.66 -16.89
C GLY A 41 -5.76 -17.65 -17.67
N LYS A 42 -6.90 -17.95 -17.04
CA LYS A 42 -8.24 -17.85 -17.68
C LYS A 42 -8.61 -16.42 -18.07
N TYR A 43 -7.99 -15.43 -17.44
CA TYR A 43 -8.24 -14.00 -17.63
C TYR A 43 -7.11 -13.29 -18.40
N ALA A 44 -6.11 -14.05 -18.85
CA ALA A 44 -4.97 -13.57 -19.63
C ALA A 44 -5.36 -13.32 -21.10
N VAL A 45 -6.17 -12.27 -21.32
CA VAL A 45 -6.66 -11.86 -22.65
C VAL A 45 -5.86 -10.67 -23.21
N GLY A 46 -5.83 -10.53 -24.54
CA GLY A 46 -5.31 -9.31 -25.18
C GLY A 46 -3.81 -9.04 -24.98
N GLY A 47 -3.00 -10.06 -24.75
CA GLY A 47 -1.55 -9.92 -24.54
C GLY A 47 -1.10 -9.81 -23.07
N LEU A 48 -2.04 -9.74 -22.13
CA LEU A 48 -1.75 -9.91 -20.69
C LEU A 48 -1.40 -11.38 -20.42
N THR A 49 -0.28 -11.62 -19.74
CA THR A 49 0.07 -12.95 -19.22
C THR A 49 -0.38 -13.08 -17.77
N ALA A 50 -0.56 -14.31 -17.27
CA ALA A 50 -0.85 -14.53 -15.85
C ALA A 50 0.23 -13.93 -14.92
N ALA A 51 1.49 -13.93 -15.37
CA ALA A 51 2.59 -13.27 -14.66
C ALA A 51 2.48 -11.74 -14.69
N GLY A 52 2.05 -11.15 -15.80
CA GLY A 52 1.77 -9.72 -15.90
C GLY A 52 0.58 -9.28 -15.03
N ILE A 53 -0.46 -10.13 -14.94
CA ILE A 53 -1.57 -9.91 -14.00
C ILE A 53 -1.07 -9.94 -12.56
N LEU A 54 -0.22 -10.93 -12.21
CA LEU A 54 0.38 -10.99 -10.88
C LEU A 54 1.20 -9.73 -10.55
N ASP A 55 2.03 -9.25 -11.49
CA ASP A 55 2.81 -8.02 -11.31
C ASP A 55 1.92 -6.78 -11.13
N LEU A 56 0.82 -6.70 -11.89
CA LEU A 56 -0.12 -5.58 -11.80
C LEU A 56 -0.87 -5.54 -10.46
N MET A 57 -1.20 -6.71 -9.91
CA MET A 57 -1.94 -6.84 -8.65
C MET A 57 -1.02 -6.74 -7.43
N ASN A 58 0.25 -7.09 -7.57
CA ASN A 58 1.22 -6.98 -6.49
C ASN A 58 1.46 -5.50 -6.10
N PRO A 59 1.48 -5.18 -4.81
CA PRO A 59 1.85 -3.86 -4.36
C PRO A 59 3.29 -3.51 -4.78
N LYS A 60 3.48 -2.31 -5.34
CA LYS A 60 4.80 -1.81 -5.75
C LYS A 60 5.37 -0.88 -4.68
N PHE A 61 5.73 -1.42 -3.53
CA PHE A 61 6.15 -0.62 -2.37
C PHE A 61 7.40 0.23 -2.63
N ALA A 62 8.35 -0.28 -3.41
CA ALA A 62 9.52 0.49 -3.84
C ALA A 62 9.16 1.74 -4.66
N GLU A 63 8.09 1.68 -5.46
CA GLU A 63 7.57 2.83 -6.20
C GLU A 63 6.70 3.74 -5.31
N ALA A 64 6.21 3.25 -4.17
CA ALA A 64 5.31 3.97 -3.28
C ALA A 64 6.02 4.95 -2.34
N GLN A 65 7.36 4.99 -2.32
CA GLN A 65 8.11 5.95 -1.51
C GLN A 65 7.97 7.37 -2.07
N LEU A 66 7.00 8.12 -1.55
CA LEU A 66 6.78 9.52 -1.92
C LEU A 66 7.64 10.50 -1.12
N VAL A 67 8.05 10.12 0.09
CA VAL A 67 8.80 10.99 1.02
C VAL A 67 10.05 10.23 1.49
N PRO A 68 11.26 10.81 1.39
CA PRO A 68 12.47 10.23 1.95
C PRO A 68 12.35 10.02 3.46
N THR A 69 12.96 8.95 3.98
CA THR A 69 12.96 8.65 5.42
C THR A 69 13.60 9.75 6.26
N ASP A 70 14.48 10.56 5.68
CA ASP A 70 15.22 11.62 6.35
C ASP A 70 14.85 13.04 5.88
N ASP A 71 13.65 13.20 5.30
CA ASP A 71 13.15 14.48 4.78
C ASP A 71 13.20 15.59 5.84
N LYS A 72 14.03 16.60 5.59
CA LYS A 72 14.31 17.71 6.53
C LYS A 72 13.12 18.64 6.75
N ARG A 73 12.05 18.52 5.95
CA ARG A 73 10.83 19.33 6.10
C ARG A 73 9.96 18.84 7.26
N ILE A 74 10.17 17.62 7.75
CA ILE A 74 9.40 17.03 8.84
C ILE A 74 10.30 16.64 10.01
N THR A 75 9.70 16.54 11.19
CA THR A 75 10.28 15.94 12.39
C THR A 75 9.37 14.83 12.85
N THR A 76 9.96 13.77 13.36
CA THR A 76 9.26 12.54 13.72
C THR A 76 9.68 12.09 15.10
N GLU A 77 8.72 11.68 15.92
CA GLU A 77 8.99 11.21 17.27
C GLU A 77 8.04 10.09 17.67
N TRP A 78 8.54 9.16 18.49
CA TRP A 78 7.70 8.17 19.14
C TRP A 78 7.31 8.67 20.52
N VAL A 79 6.02 8.79 20.77
CA VAL A 79 5.48 9.26 22.06
C VAL A 79 4.64 8.15 22.68
N GLU A 80 4.74 8.02 24.00
CA GLU A 80 3.88 7.15 24.78
C GLU A 80 2.74 7.97 25.39
N ILE A 81 1.51 7.51 25.19
CA ILE A 81 0.30 8.18 25.66
C ILE A 81 -0.45 7.23 26.59
N ASP A 82 -0.88 7.73 27.74
CA ASP A 82 -1.67 6.93 28.67
C ASP A 82 -3.06 6.66 28.08
N SER A 83 -3.45 5.39 28.09
CA SER A 83 -4.74 4.88 27.66
C SER A 83 -5.38 4.06 28.78
N PRO A 84 -5.73 4.69 29.92
CA PRO A 84 -6.19 3.97 31.11
C PRO A 84 -7.54 3.27 30.92
N LYS A 85 -8.33 3.70 29.92
CA LYS A 85 -9.58 3.03 29.52
C LYS A 85 -9.39 2.03 28.37
N GLY A 86 -8.16 1.85 27.90
CA GLY A 86 -7.76 0.92 26.85
C GLY A 86 -6.65 -0.02 27.35
N TYR A 87 -5.55 -0.12 26.60
CA TYR A 87 -4.44 -1.04 26.86
C TYR A 87 -3.42 -0.52 27.90
N GLY A 88 -3.80 0.41 28.77
CA GLY A 88 -2.93 1.05 29.75
C GLY A 88 -2.09 2.16 29.13
N LYS A 89 -1.26 1.83 28.12
CA LYS A 89 -0.47 2.79 27.35
C LYS A 89 -0.50 2.46 25.86
N ILE A 90 -0.38 3.48 25.03
CA ILE A 90 -0.22 3.34 23.58
C ILE A 90 1.03 4.08 23.13
N ARG A 91 1.70 3.53 22.12
CA ARG A 91 2.85 4.16 21.48
C ARG A 91 2.41 4.74 20.14
N THR A 92 2.66 6.02 19.91
CA THR A 92 2.24 6.74 18.71
C THR A 92 3.45 7.32 17.98
N TYR A 93 3.40 7.28 16.64
CA TYR A 93 4.37 7.96 15.80
C TYR A 93 3.80 9.31 15.41
N ILE A 94 4.42 10.38 15.89
CA ILE A 94 4.01 11.75 15.64
C ILE A 94 4.91 12.33 14.56
N VAL A 95 4.30 12.93 13.54
CA VAL A 95 4.99 13.62 12.45
C VAL A 95 4.48 15.05 12.38
N LYS A 96 5.39 16.03 12.34
CA LYS A 96 5.06 17.46 12.22
C LYS A 96 6.05 18.19 11.32
N PRO A 97 5.65 19.30 10.65
CA PRO A 97 6.59 20.12 9.90
C PRO A 97 7.69 20.66 10.83
N ALA A 98 8.95 20.64 10.37
CA ALA A 98 10.11 20.96 11.20
C ALA A 98 10.11 22.39 11.75
N ASN A 99 9.56 23.35 10.98
CA ASN A 99 9.58 24.78 11.30
C ASN A 99 8.20 25.35 11.62
N ALA A 100 7.23 24.51 11.99
CA ALA A 100 5.88 24.98 12.32
C ALA A 100 5.86 25.74 13.66
N THR A 101 5.21 26.91 13.66
CA THR A 101 4.96 27.71 14.87
C THR A 101 3.47 27.77 15.19
N GLY A 102 3.12 27.73 16.47
CA GLY A 102 1.72 27.79 16.91
C GLY A 102 1.00 26.45 16.85
N LYS A 103 -0.34 26.48 17.02
CA LYS A 103 -1.18 25.27 17.00
C LYS A 103 -1.40 24.79 15.56
N LEU A 104 -1.27 23.48 15.35
CA LEU A 104 -1.52 22.83 14.06
C LEU A 104 -2.82 22.03 14.09
N PRO A 105 -3.54 21.90 12.96
CA PRO A 105 -4.55 20.87 12.80
C PRO A 105 -3.91 19.48 12.87
N GLY A 106 -4.61 18.52 13.46
CA GLY A 106 -4.13 17.15 13.63
C GLY A 106 -4.91 16.16 12.77
N VAL A 107 -4.21 15.18 12.21
CA VAL A 107 -4.81 14.00 11.57
C VAL A 107 -4.45 12.79 12.41
N LEU A 108 -5.45 12.05 12.88
CA LEU A 108 -5.25 10.79 13.58
C LEU A 108 -5.43 9.64 12.60
N VAL A 109 -4.36 8.87 12.38
CA VAL A 109 -4.40 7.67 11.55
C VAL A 109 -4.27 6.45 12.46
N ILE A 110 -5.28 5.59 12.44
CA ILE A 110 -5.28 4.32 13.17
C ILE A 110 -5.18 3.22 12.11
N HIS A 111 -4.10 2.45 12.17
CA HIS A 111 -3.90 1.31 11.29
C HIS A 111 -4.31 0.04 12.04
N GLU A 112 -5.09 -0.83 11.41
CA GLU A 112 -5.31 -2.19 11.94
C GLU A 112 -4.01 -3.02 11.81
N ASN A 113 -3.91 -4.09 12.60
CA ASN A 113 -2.79 -5.04 12.70
C ASN A 113 -2.43 -5.74 11.37
N ARG A 114 -1.93 -4.98 10.40
CA ARG A 114 -1.14 -5.44 9.24
C ARG A 114 0.06 -4.54 8.95
N GLY A 115 0.27 -3.47 9.72
CA GLY A 115 1.47 -2.62 9.65
C GLY A 115 1.74 -2.05 8.25
N LEU A 116 2.87 -1.36 8.09
CA LEU A 116 3.42 -1.12 6.76
C LEU A 116 3.79 -2.49 6.18
N ASN A 117 3.15 -2.88 5.09
CA ASN A 117 3.60 -4.01 4.29
C ASN A 117 4.77 -3.46 3.43
N PRO A 118 6.02 -3.88 3.69
CA PRO A 118 7.21 -3.28 3.08
C PRO A 118 7.41 -3.67 1.62
#